data_AF-A0A3E0E2Y8-F1
#
_entry.id   AF-A0A3E0E2Y8-F1
#
_cell.length_a   1.000
_cell.length_b   1.000
_cell.length_c   1.000
_cell.angle_alpha   90.00
_cell.angle_beta   90.00
_cell.angle_gamma   90.00
#
_symmetry.space_group_name_H-M   'P 1'
#
loop_
_entity.id
_entity.type
_entity.pdbx_description
1 polymer ?
#
loop_
_entity_poly.entity_id
_entity_poly.type
_entity_poly.pdbx_seq_one_letter_code
_entity_poly.pdbx_strand_id
1 'polypeptide(L)'
;MDFENLDYDKKAKFVIERVFERGDVPDIRNCRRYYGDEKVSEVLLNAKFLPEIRMYLAAAVIDRPLEDFRCYKLRQSNPGLFPY
;
A
#
# COMPACT_ATOMS: atom_id res chain seq x y z
N MET A 1 -2.68 -2.52 26.39
CA MET A 1 -3.31 -3.82 26.66
C MET A 1 -4.35 -3.96 25.58
N ASP A 2 -3.94 -4.33 24.35
CA ASP A 2 -4.80 -4.21 23.16
C ASP A 2 -4.36 -5.23 22.09
N PHE A 3 -4.30 -6.50 22.46
CA PHE A 3 -3.86 -7.56 21.54
C PHE A 3 -4.91 -7.85 20.46
N GLU A 4 -6.20 -7.65 20.75
CA GLU A 4 -7.28 -7.95 19.79
C GLU A 4 -7.32 -6.95 18.61
N ASN A 5 -7.20 -5.65 18.89
CA ASN A 5 -7.19 -4.62 17.84
C ASN A 5 -5.98 -4.74 16.91
N LEU A 6 -4.82 -5.15 17.44
CA LEU A 6 -3.60 -5.32 16.65
C LEU A 6 -3.75 -6.42 15.59
N ASP A 7 -4.47 -7.51 15.89
CA ASP A 7 -4.67 -8.59 14.94
C ASP A 7 -5.63 -8.21 13.80
N TYR A 8 -6.71 -7.48 14.09
CA TYR A 8 -7.60 -6.97 13.05
C TYR A 8 -6.90 -5.97 12.13
N ASP A 9 -6.09 -5.07 12.71
CA ASP A 9 -5.34 -4.07 11.95
C ASP A 9 -4.27 -4.73 11.06
N LYS A 10 -3.52 -5.70 11.61
CA LYS A 10 -2.54 -6.49 10.85
C LYS A 10 -3.19 -7.28 9.72
N LYS A 11 -4.35 -7.90 9.97
CA LYS A 11 -5.09 -8.63 8.94
C LYS A 11 -5.59 -7.69 7.84
N ALA A 12 -6.17 -6.54 8.20
CA ALA A 12 -6.62 -5.53 7.25
C ALA A 12 -5.45 -5.02 6.39
N LYS A 13 -4.33 -4.66 7.03
CA LYS A 13 -3.10 -4.25 6.35
C LYS A 13 -2.63 -5.29 5.34
N PHE A 14 -2.52 -6.55 5.77
CA PHE A 14 -2.06 -7.63 4.91
C PHE A 14 -3.00 -7.84 3.70
N VAL A 15 -4.32 -7.80 3.91
CA VAL A 15 -5.29 -7.94 2.82
C VAL A 15 -5.18 -6.77 1.84
N ILE A 16 -5.14 -5.53 2.31
CA ILE A 16 -5.01 -4.34 1.48
C ILE A 16 -3.72 -4.39 0.66
N GLU A 17 -2.58 -4.67 1.29
CA GLU A 17 -1.29 -4.79 0.59
C GLU A 17 -1.35 -5.85 -0.53
N ARG A 18 -1.95 -7.02 -0.27
CA ARG A 18 -2.09 -8.09 -1.27
C ARG A 18 -3.01 -7.74 -2.42
N VAL A 19 -4.14 -7.08 -2.14
CA VAL A 19 -5.08 -6.61 -3.15
C VAL A 19 -4.42 -5.58 -4.07
N PHE A 20 -3.66 -4.64 -3.53
CA PHE A 20 -2.94 -3.66 -4.35
C PHE A 20 -1.71 -4.26 -5.05
N GLU A 21 -1.07 -5.29 -4.48
CA GLU A 21 0.05 -5.98 -5.12
C GLU A 21 -0.39 -6.85 -6.31
N ARG A 22 -1.49 -7.60 -6.18
CA ARG A 22 -1.89 -8.63 -7.16
C ARG A 22 -3.34 -8.58 -7.60
N GLY A 23 -4.23 -7.99 -6.82
CA GLY A 23 -5.67 -7.92 -7.12
C GLY A 23 -6.01 -7.03 -8.30
N ASP A 24 -7.23 -7.19 -8.79
CA ASP A 24 -7.76 -6.45 -9.93
C ASP A 24 -8.54 -5.20 -9.47
N VAL A 25 -8.96 -4.37 -10.43
CA VAL A 25 -9.79 -3.18 -10.19
C VAL A 25 -11.05 -3.46 -9.32
N PRO A 26 -11.83 -4.53 -9.54
CA PRO A 26 -12.97 -4.84 -8.68
C PRO A 26 -12.56 -5.14 -7.23
N ASP A 27 -11.43 -5.83 -7.01
CA ASP A 27 -10.95 -6.12 -5.66
C ASP A 27 -10.55 -4.84 -4.93
N ILE A 28 -9.84 -3.95 -5.62
CA ILE A 28 -9.44 -2.64 -5.08
C ILE A 28 -10.68 -1.82 -4.70
N ARG A 29 -11.72 -1.83 -5.55
CA ARG A 29 -12.97 -1.12 -5.29
C ARG A 29 -13.72 -1.69 -4.08
N ASN A 30 -13.80 -3.02 -3.97
CA ASN A 30 -14.43 -3.69 -2.84
C ASN A 30 -13.66 -3.46 -1.55
N CYS A 31 -12.33 -3.51 -1.62
CA CYS A 31 -11.42 -3.24 -0.51
C CYS A 31 -11.64 -1.82 0.05
N ARG A 32 -11.69 -0.80 -0.81
CA ARG A 32 -12.02 0.58 -0.42
C ARG A 32 -13.42 0.71 0.19
N ARG A 33 -14.41 0.00 -0.35
CA ARG A 33 -15.77 -0.01 0.21
C ARG A 33 -15.85 -0.66 1.59
N TYR A 34 -15.07 -1.71 1.82
CA TYR A 34 -15.11 -2.49 3.07
C TYR A 34 -14.32 -1.82 4.20
N TYR A 35 -13.08 -1.38 3.92
CA TYR A 35 -12.19 -0.80 4.93
C TYR A 35 -12.29 0.72 5.05
N GLY A 36 -12.84 1.40 4.05
CA GLY A 36 -12.84 2.85 3.95
C GLY A 36 -11.55 3.40 3.36
N ASP A 37 -11.64 4.62 2.82
CA ASP A 37 -10.53 5.24 2.09
C ASP A 37 -9.37 5.64 3.01
N GLU A 38 -9.68 6.10 4.23
CA GLU A 38 -8.68 6.50 5.22
C GLU A 38 -7.75 5.34 5.59
N LYS A 39 -8.34 4.16 5.85
CA LYS A 39 -7.58 2.97 6.24
C LYS A 39 -6.73 2.43 5.10
N VAL A 40 -7.27 2.43 3.88
CA VAL A 40 -6.54 2.04 2.68
C VAL A 40 -5.36 2.98 2.44
N SER A 41 -5.58 4.29 2.54
CA SER A 41 -4.53 5.30 2.38
C SER A 41 -3.43 5.14 3.43
N GLU A 42 -3.78 4.99 4.70
CA GLU A 42 -2.82 4.77 5.79
C GLU A 42 -1.94 3.54 5.54
N VAL A 43 -2.53 2.44 5.09
CA VAL A 43 -1.83 1.19 4.81
C VAL A 43 -0.89 1.36 3.61
N LEU A 44 -1.37 1.97 2.52
CA LEU A 44 -0.58 2.17 1.30
C LEU A 44 0.62 3.10 1.52
N LEU A 45 0.44 4.18 2.28
CA LEU A 45 1.53 5.09 2.65
C LEU A 45 2.61 4.38 3.49
N ASN A 46 2.20 3.45 4.35
CA ASN A 46 3.09 2.66 5.21
C ASN A 46 3.55 1.32 4.60
N ALA A 47 3.20 1.03 3.35
CA ALA A 47 3.59 -0.19 2.67
C ALA A 47 5.12 -0.23 2.51
N LYS A 48 5.73 -1.37 2.85
CA LYS A 48 7.19 -1.54 2.77
C LYS A 48 7.67 -1.66 1.33
N PHE A 49 6.88 -2.30 0.49
CA PHE A 49 7.22 -2.58 -0.90
C PHE A 49 5.94 -2.60 -1.73
N LEU A 50 5.97 -1.90 -2.86
CA LEU A 50 4.94 -1.98 -3.89
C LEU A 50 5.65 -1.94 -5.25
N PRO A 51 5.26 -2.78 -6.23
CA PRO A 51 5.76 -2.65 -7.60
C PRO A 51 5.47 -1.26 -8.17
N GLU A 52 6.32 -0.75 -9.03
CA GLU A 52 6.22 0.61 -9.59
C GLU A 52 4.86 0.90 -10.22
N ILE A 53 4.38 0.01 -11.08
CA ILE A 53 3.06 0.13 -11.74
C ILE A 53 1.94 0.19 -10.69
N ARG A 54 2.03 -0.64 -9.63
CA ARG A 54 1.05 -0.67 -8.55
C ARG A 54 1.11 0.58 -7.68
N MET A 55 2.29 1.17 -7.52
CA MET A 55 2.49 2.41 -6.78
C MET A 55 1.85 3.61 -7.48
N TYR A 56 2.00 3.71 -8.81
CA TYR A 56 1.26 4.73 -9.60
C TYR A 56 -0.25 4.53 -9.50
N LEU A 57 -0.72 3.28 -9.57
CA LEU A 57 -2.14 2.97 -9.36
C LEU A 57 -2.60 3.38 -7.96
N ALA A 58 -1.85 3.04 -6.92
CA ALA A 58 -2.17 3.41 -5.55
C ALA A 58 -2.24 4.94 -5.37
N ALA A 59 -1.26 5.68 -5.91
CA ALA A 59 -1.22 7.13 -5.91
C ALA A 59 -2.45 7.75 -6.59
N ALA A 60 -2.85 7.21 -7.75
CA ALA A 60 -4.05 7.66 -8.45
C ALA A 60 -5.36 7.30 -7.70
N VAL A 61 -5.37 6.21 -6.95
CA VAL A 61 -6.54 5.74 -6.20
C VAL A 61 -6.78 6.59 -4.94
N ILE A 62 -5.72 6.97 -4.24
CA ILE A 62 -5.79 7.75 -2.98
C ILE A 62 -5.56 9.25 -3.17
N ASP A 63 -5.31 9.68 -4.42
CA ASP A 63 -5.02 11.08 -4.79
C ASP A 63 -3.86 11.67 -3.97
N ARG A 64 -2.74 10.95 -3.90
CA ARG A 64 -1.52 11.38 -3.18
C ARG A 64 -0.27 11.28 -4.04
N PRO A 65 0.71 12.18 -3.84
CA PRO A 65 1.99 12.10 -4.54
C PRO A 65 2.77 10.84 -4.11
N LEU A 66 3.56 10.30 -5.03
CA LEU A 66 4.44 9.14 -4.80
C LEU A 66 5.43 9.38 -3.66
N GLU A 67 5.79 10.65 -3.44
CA GLU A 67 6.67 11.10 -2.38
C GLU A 67 6.13 10.81 -0.98
N ASP A 68 4.81 10.64 -0.81
CA ASP A 68 4.25 10.28 0.50
C ASP A 68 4.44 8.79 0.81
N PHE A 69 4.67 7.96 -0.21
CA PHE A 69 4.79 6.52 -0.04
C PHE A 69 6.15 6.14 0.54
N ARG A 70 6.13 5.39 1.65
CA ARG A 70 7.35 4.89 2.30
C ARG A 70 8.18 4.02 1.35
N CYS A 71 7.54 3.16 0.57
CA CYS A 71 8.23 2.31 -0.41
C CYS A 71 8.95 3.11 -1.50
N TYR A 72 8.42 4.26 -1.91
CA TYR A 72 9.06 5.16 -2.88
C TYR A 72 10.34 5.77 -2.32
N LYS A 73 10.28 6.34 -1.10
CA LYS A 73 11.45 6.90 -0.41
C LYS A 73 12.54 5.84 -0.22
N LEU A 74 12.16 4.64 0.23
CA LEU A 74 13.10 3.53 0.42
C LEU A 74 13.80 3.10 -0.88
N ARG A 75 13.07 3.13 -2.00
CA ARG A 75 13.60 2.78 -3.32
C ARG A 75 14.57 3.85 -3.84
N GLN A 76 14.29 5.13 -3.61
CA GLN A 76 15.21 6.22 -3.93
C GLN A 76 16.49 6.17 -3.09
N SER A 77 16.40 5.84 -1.80
CA SER A 77 17.56 5.74 -0.91
C SER A 77 18.44 4.51 -1.16
N ASN A 78 17.91 3.48 -1.84
CA ASN A 78 18.64 2.27 -2.21
C ASN A 78 18.63 2.09 -3.74
N PRO A 79 19.34 2.95 -4.50
CA PRO A 79 19.51 2.73 -5.92
C PRO A 79 20.21 1.37 -6.08
N GLY A 80 19.59 0.46 -6.85
CA GLY A 80 20.20 -0.84 -7.14
C GLY A 80 21.62 -0.64 -7.68
N LEU A 81 22.56 -1.45 -7.20
CA LEU A 81 23.93 -1.46 -7.72
C LEU A 81 23.86 -1.55 -9.24
N PHE A 82 24.44 -0.56 -9.93
CA PHE A 82 24.51 -0.54 -11.39
C PHE A 82 25.11 -1.87 -11.87
N PRO A 83 24.42 -2.64 -12.74
CA PRO A 83 25.02 -3.80 -13.36
C PRO A 83 26.15 -3.31 -14.25
N TYR A 84 27.37 -3.75 -13.95
CA TYR A 84 28.57 -3.54 -14.77
C TYR A 84 28.63 -4.59 -15.88
#